data_AF-A0A925MEZ3-F1
#
_entry.id   AF-A0A925MEZ3-F1
#
_cell.length_a   1.000
_cell.length_b   1.000
_cell.length_c   1.000
_cell.angle_alpha   90.00
_cell.angle_beta   90.00
_cell.angle_gamma   90.00
#
_symmetry.space_group_name_H-M   'P 1'
#
loop_
_entity.id
_entity.type
_entity.pdbx_description
1 polymer ?
#
loop_
_entity_poly.entity_id
_entity_poly.type
_entity_poly.pdbx_seq_one_letter_code
_entity_poly.pdbx_strand_id
1 'polypeptide(L)'
;IAPEGEPPARVRGTAVWAQPREGKTVVGVAFDTPDDRARAVLSRLTQWQVVKDGDRIRVVLRGDFTEATRFDELLPAMVGRVVFDTAQVTYMNSLGVRAWCEFLRRARIQGYELHACSVPFILQASMVRDVIGRGTVTSFFAPFHCIGCDHQEERLIQTAALLAANLEPPTFKCPSCGGALEFDDLPERYFAFLQDDPD
;
A
#
# COMPACT_ATOMS: atom_id res chain seq x y z
N ILE A 1 0.00 14.70 -17.17
CA ILE A 1 0.94 14.14 -16.17
C ILE A 1 1.74 13.06 -16.89
N ALA A 2 3.03 12.92 -16.62
CA ALA A 2 3.86 11.90 -17.27
C ALA A 2 4.74 11.22 -16.22
N PRO A 3 4.77 9.87 -16.16
CA PRO A 3 5.91 9.14 -15.63
C PRO A 3 7.17 9.53 -16.44
N GLU A 4 8.34 9.49 -15.81
CA GLU A 4 9.61 9.88 -16.46
C GLU A 4 9.79 9.18 -17.82
N GLY A 5 9.98 9.97 -18.89
CA GLY A 5 10.30 9.48 -20.24
C GLY A 5 9.12 9.31 -21.21
N GLU A 6 7.86 9.46 -20.78
CA GLU A 6 6.69 9.34 -21.66
C GLU A 6 6.12 10.71 -22.11
N PRO A 7 5.47 10.81 -23.30
CA PRO A 7 4.79 12.04 -23.70
C PRO A 7 3.64 12.36 -22.74
N PRO A 8 3.44 13.63 -22.35
CA PRO A 8 2.43 14.01 -21.38
C PRO A 8 1.01 13.70 -21.86
N ALA A 9 0.23 13.00 -21.01
CA ALA A 9 -1.21 12.88 -21.21
C ALA A 9 -1.86 14.27 -21.08
N ARG A 10 -2.67 14.64 -22.07
CA ARG A 10 -3.42 15.90 -22.11
C ARG A 10 -4.84 15.65 -21.61
N VAL A 11 -5.25 16.39 -20.59
CA VAL A 11 -6.64 16.43 -20.13
C VAL A 11 -7.16 17.84 -20.43
N ARG A 12 -8.21 17.94 -21.24
CA ARG A 12 -8.84 19.23 -21.52
C ARG A 12 -9.65 19.66 -20.30
N GLY A 13 -9.57 20.94 -19.96
CA GLY A 13 -10.38 21.53 -18.91
C GLY A 13 -10.87 22.91 -19.30
N THR A 14 -12.02 23.27 -18.76
CA THR A 14 -12.67 24.57 -18.95
C THR A 14 -12.63 25.32 -17.63
N ALA A 15 -12.15 26.57 -17.65
CA ALA A 15 -12.22 27.45 -16.49
C ALA A 15 -13.71 27.75 -16.20
N VAL A 16 -14.18 27.38 -15.01
CA VAL A 16 -15.57 27.60 -14.58
C VAL A 16 -15.73 28.85 -13.73
N TRP A 17 -14.67 29.26 -13.05
CA TRP A 17 -14.61 30.53 -12.32
C TRP A 17 -13.15 30.97 -12.16
N ALA A 18 -12.93 32.27 -11.94
CA ALA A 18 -11.63 32.83 -11.62
C ALA A 18 -11.77 33.92 -10.55
N GLN A 19 -10.87 33.92 -9.57
CA GLN A 19 -10.83 34.90 -8.49
C GLN A 19 -9.41 35.46 -8.32
N PRO A 20 -9.21 36.79 -8.46
CA PRO A 20 -7.94 37.43 -8.14
C PRO A 20 -7.67 37.42 -6.62
N ARG A 21 -6.44 37.08 -6.23
CA ARG A 21 -5.92 37.20 -4.85
C ARG A 21 -4.42 37.54 -4.89
N GLU A 22 -4.04 38.66 -4.27
CA GLU A 22 -2.63 39.03 -4.01
C GLU A 22 -1.69 38.85 -5.21
N GLY A 23 -2.03 39.45 -6.36
CA GLY A 23 -1.22 39.37 -7.58
C GLY A 23 -1.24 38.01 -8.28
N LYS A 24 -2.09 37.07 -7.84
CA LYS A 24 -2.36 35.77 -8.47
C LYS A 24 -3.84 35.66 -8.83
N THR A 25 -4.14 34.77 -9.76
CA THR A 25 -5.53 34.40 -10.09
C THR A 25 -5.71 32.93 -9.74
N VAL A 26 -6.66 32.64 -8.84
CA VAL A 26 -7.10 31.28 -8.56
C VAL A 26 -8.19 30.95 -9.57
N VAL A 27 -8.09 29.79 -10.22
CA VAL A 27 -9.05 29.36 -11.24
C VAL A 27 -9.63 28.01 -10.84
N GLY A 28 -10.96 27.90 -10.85
CA GLY A 28 -11.64 26.63 -10.81
C GLY A 28 -11.72 26.04 -12.21
N VAL A 29 -11.29 24.80 -12.37
CA VAL A 29 -11.27 24.11 -13.67
C VAL A 29 -12.17 22.88 -13.59
N ALA A 30 -13.13 22.77 -14.51
CA ALA A 30 -13.85 21.53 -14.76
C ALA A 30 -13.13 20.77 -15.88
N PHE A 31 -12.80 19.50 -15.66
CA PHE A 31 -12.10 18.68 -16.64
C PHE A 31 -13.09 17.87 -17.47
N ASP A 32 -12.82 17.74 -18.77
CA ASP A 32 -13.55 16.82 -19.65
C ASP A 32 -13.22 15.37 -19.24
N THR A 33 -14.10 14.44 -19.61
CA THR A 33 -13.83 13.00 -19.45
C THR A 33 -12.50 12.65 -20.14
N PRO A 34 -11.49 12.16 -19.41
CA PRO A 34 -10.19 11.83 -20.00
C PRO A 34 -10.33 10.71 -21.04
N ASP A 35 -9.55 10.82 -22.12
CA ASP A 35 -9.38 9.72 -23.08
C ASP A 35 -8.71 8.50 -22.44
N ASP A 36 -8.75 7.35 -23.12
CA ASP A 36 -8.26 6.09 -22.56
C ASP A 36 -6.79 6.15 -22.14
N ARG A 37 -5.95 6.89 -22.88
CA ARG A 37 -4.54 7.07 -22.54
C ARG A 37 -4.37 7.91 -21.28
N ALA A 38 -5.06 9.04 -21.20
CA ALA A 38 -5.00 9.93 -20.05
C ALA A 38 -5.56 9.25 -18.80
N ARG A 39 -6.64 8.47 -18.94
CA ARG A 39 -7.20 7.63 -17.88
C ARG A 39 -6.20 6.56 -17.44
N ALA A 40 -5.53 5.86 -18.35
CA ALA A 40 -4.51 4.87 -18.00
C ALA A 40 -3.33 5.52 -17.25
N VAL A 41 -2.83 6.66 -17.72
CA VAL A 41 -1.75 7.39 -17.04
C VAL A 41 -2.19 7.88 -15.65
N LEU A 42 -3.39 8.45 -15.53
CA LEU A 42 -3.97 8.86 -14.24
C LEU A 42 -4.12 7.65 -13.30
N SER A 43 -4.62 6.53 -13.81
CA SER A 43 -4.76 5.27 -13.07
C SER A 43 -3.41 4.78 -12.55
N ARG A 44 -2.37 4.75 -13.39
CA ARG A 44 -1.02 4.35 -12.95
C ARG A 44 -0.46 5.27 -11.86
N LEU A 45 -0.63 6.58 -12.02
CA LEU A 45 -0.20 7.57 -11.01
C LEU A 45 -0.92 7.40 -9.68
N THR A 46 -2.13 6.83 -9.71
CA THR A 46 -2.87 6.47 -8.50
C THR A 46 -2.54 5.09 -7.95
N GLN A 47 -1.87 4.21 -8.72
CA GLN A 47 -1.62 2.82 -8.34
C GLN A 47 -0.24 2.60 -7.72
N TRP A 48 0.82 3.24 -8.23
CA TRP A 48 2.14 3.14 -7.62
C TRP A 48 3.07 4.31 -7.93
N GLN A 49 4.10 4.45 -7.09
CA GLN A 49 5.23 5.34 -7.31
C GLN A 49 6.54 4.56 -7.13
N VAL A 50 7.41 4.60 -8.14
CA VAL A 50 8.74 3.98 -8.08
C VAL A 50 9.77 5.07 -7.76
N VAL A 51 10.56 4.86 -6.70
CA VAL A 51 11.60 5.76 -6.23
C VAL A 51 12.91 4.97 -6.16
N LYS A 52 13.98 5.50 -6.75
CA LYS A 52 15.33 4.95 -6.58
C LYS A 52 15.96 5.57 -5.34
N ASP A 53 16.36 4.73 -4.38
CA ASP A 53 16.95 5.12 -3.12
C ASP A 53 18.30 4.40 -2.96
N GLY A 54 19.37 5.04 -3.44
CA GLY A 54 20.70 4.45 -3.51
C GLY A 54 20.72 3.18 -4.38
N ASP A 55 21.03 2.04 -3.75
CA ASP A 55 21.05 0.73 -4.41
C ASP A 55 19.73 -0.05 -4.28
N ARG A 56 18.70 0.56 -3.70
CA ARG A 56 17.36 -0.01 -3.52
C ARG A 56 16.35 0.69 -4.42
N ILE A 57 15.32 -0.05 -4.77
CA ILE A 57 14.14 0.48 -5.44
C ILE A 57 12.99 0.43 -4.43
N ARG A 58 12.42 1.57 -4.09
CA ARG A 58 11.21 1.66 -3.28
C ARG A 58 10.01 1.78 -4.21
N VAL A 59 9.01 0.93 -4.02
CA VAL A 59 7.74 0.96 -4.75
C VAL A 59 6.64 1.24 -3.74
N VAL A 60 6.07 2.43 -3.78
CA VAL A 60 4.92 2.79 -2.95
C VAL A 60 3.66 2.39 -3.71
N LEU A 61 2.96 1.39 -3.20
CA LEU A 61 1.72 0.84 -3.76
C LEU A 61 0.50 1.52 -3.11
N ARG A 62 -0.52 1.78 -3.92
CA ARG A 62 -1.66 2.64 -3.55
C ARG A 62 -2.97 2.09 -4.10
N GLY A 63 -4.05 2.35 -3.38
CA GLY A 63 -5.42 2.02 -3.78
C GLY A 63 -5.72 0.53 -3.72
N ASP A 64 -6.63 0.09 -4.58
CA ASP A 64 -7.15 -1.27 -4.56
C ASP A 64 -6.37 -2.19 -5.48
N PHE A 65 -6.12 -3.42 -5.02
CA PHE A 65 -5.62 -4.50 -5.85
C PHE A 65 -6.80 -5.32 -6.36
N THR A 66 -7.08 -5.16 -7.65
CA THR A 66 -8.18 -5.83 -8.34
C THR A 66 -7.67 -6.38 -9.68
N GLU A 67 -8.57 -6.96 -10.48
CA GLU A 67 -8.31 -7.35 -11.86
C GLU A 67 -7.88 -6.19 -12.76
N ALA A 68 -8.18 -4.94 -12.37
CA ALA A 68 -7.76 -3.75 -13.11
C ALA A 68 -6.32 -3.31 -12.79
N THR A 69 -5.70 -3.89 -11.76
CA THR A 69 -4.34 -3.52 -11.34
C THR A 69 -3.30 -4.17 -12.25
N ARG A 70 -2.46 -3.34 -12.89
CA ARG A 70 -1.52 -3.78 -13.94
C ARG A 70 -0.10 -3.93 -13.40
N PHE A 71 0.12 -4.84 -12.46
CA PHE A 71 1.44 -5.08 -11.86
C PHE A 71 2.53 -5.46 -12.88
N ASP A 72 2.14 -5.98 -14.05
CA ASP A 72 3.08 -6.28 -15.15
C ASP A 72 3.86 -5.06 -15.61
N GLU A 73 3.29 -3.86 -15.49
CA GLU A 73 3.96 -2.60 -15.83
C GLU A 73 5.13 -2.26 -14.88
N LEU A 74 5.19 -2.85 -13.68
CA LEU A 74 6.31 -2.67 -12.75
C LEU A 74 7.53 -3.51 -13.13
N LEU A 75 7.33 -4.63 -13.85
CA LEU A 75 8.38 -5.63 -14.12
C LEU A 75 9.71 -5.03 -14.65
N PRO A 76 9.72 -4.06 -15.59
CA PRO A 76 10.96 -3.48 -16.09
C PRO A 76 11.79 -2.77 -15.02
N ALA A 77 11.15 -2.22 -13.99
CA ALA A 77 11.81 -1.55 -12.88
C ALA A 77 12.20 -2.51 -11.74
N MET A 78 11.72 -3.76 -11.73
CA MET A 78 11.92 -4.71 -10.64
C MET A 78 13.24 -5.47 -10.75
N VAL A 79 14.35 -4.78 -10.44
CA VAL A 79 15.71 -5.32 -10.45
C VAL A 79 16.42 -5.05 -9.14
N GLY A 80 17.41 -5.88 -8.78
CA GLY A 80 18.19 -5.68 -7.57
C GLY A 80 17.37 -5.87 -6.29
N ARG A 81 17.60 -5.03 -5.27
CA ARG A 81 16.84 -5.05 -4.02
C ARG A 81 15.65 -4.10 -4.08
N VAL A 82 14.47 -4.61 -3.73
CA VAL A 82 13.21 -3.85 -3.79
C VAL A 82 12.57 -3.76 -2.41
N VAL A 83 12.02 -2.60 -2.08
CA VAL A 83 11.15 -2.40 -0.92
C VAL A 83 9.77 -2.05 -1.43
N PHE A 84 8.77 -2.85 -1.10
CA PHE A 84 7.37 -2.57 -1.38
C PHE A 84 6.75 -1.92 -0.15
N ASP A 85 6.34 -0.66 -0.27
CA ASP A 85 5.57 0.05 0.74
C ASP A 85 4.09 -0.08 0.40
N THR A 86 3.30 -0.72 1.26
CA THR A 86 1.87 -0.99 0.99
C THR A 86 0.94 -0.24 1.93
N ALA A 87 1.42 0.81 2.61
CA ALA A 87 0.63 1.58 3.57
C ALA A 87 -0.65 2.20 2.98
N GLN A 88 -0.63 2.48 1.68
CA GLN A 88 -1.75 3.09 0.94
C GLN A 88 -2.59 2.06 0.18
N VAL A 89 -2.37 0.76 0.37
CA VAL A 89 -3.22 -0.28 -0.20
C VAL A 89 -4.49 -0.38 0.64
N THR A 90 -5.64 -0.07 0.03
CA THR A 90 -6.92 0.09 0.73
C THR A 90 -7.80 -1.15 0.64
N TYR A 91 -7.58 -2.01 -0.36
CA TYR A 91 -8.38 -3.20 -0.55
C TYR A 91 -7.67 -4.20 -1.47
N MET A 92 -7.97 -5.49 -1.31
CA MET A 92 -7.46 -6.55 -2.18
C MET A 92 -8.56 -7.59 -2.39
N ASN A 93 -8.96 -7.82 -3.66
CA ASN A 93 -9.83 -8.94 -4.00
C ASN A 93 -9.01 -10.17 -4.44
N SER A 94 -9.67 -11.31 -4.66
CA SER A 94 -9.01 -12.57 -5.04
C SER A 94 -8.25 -12.51 -6.38
N LEU A 95 -8.76 -11.75 -7.36
CA LEU A 95 -8.09 -11.56 -8.64
C LEU A 95 -6.85 -10.67 -8.51
N GLY A 96 -6.93 -9.61 -7.71
CA GLY A 96 -5.81 -8.73 -7.38
C GLY A 96 -4.71 -9.44 -6.61
N VAL A 97 -5.08 -10.25 -5.60
CA VAL A 97 -4.16 -11.14 -4.88
C VAL A 97 -3.43 -12.05 -5.87
N ARG A 98 -4.16 -12.74 -6.76
CA ARG A 98 -3.55 -13.63 -7.74
C ARG A 98 -2.59 -12.88 -8.67
N ALA A 99 -2.99 -11.72 -9.18
CA ALA A 99 -2.17 -10.90 -10.06
C ALA A 99 -0.89 -10.41 -9.36
N TRP A 100 -1.00 -10.03 -8.09
CA TRP A 100 0.14 -9.67 -7.23
C TRP A 100 1.12 -10.83 -7.05
N CYS A 101 0.62 -12.02 -6.69
CA CYS A 101 1.45 -13.21 -6.52
C CYS A 101 2.15 -13.62 -7.84
N GLU A 102 1.42 -13.58 -8.97
CA GLU A 102 2.00 -13.81 -10.31
C GLU A 102 3.10 -12.80 -10.63
N PHE A 103 2.89 -11.53 -10.30
CA PHE A 103 3.89 -10.48 -10.48
C PHE A 103 5.16 -10.78 -9.66
N LEU A 104 5.03 -11.08 -8.36
CA LEU A 104 6.18 -11.42 -7.51
C LEU A 104 6.96 -12.63 -8.03
N ARG A 105 6.27 -13.63 -8.59
CA ARG A 105 6.89 -14.81 -9.20
C ARG A 105 7.64 -14.50 -10.50
N ARG A 106 7.13 -13.56 -11.30
CA ARG A 106 7.72 -13.17 -12.60
C ARG A 106 8.84 -12.14 -12.47
N ALA A 107 8.80 -11.31 -11.43
CA ALA A 107 9.75 -10.24 -11.23
C ALA A 107 11.15 -10.80 -10.92
N ARG A 108 12.17 -10.33 -11.67
CA ARG A 108 13.57 -10.76 -11.51
C ARG A 108 14.29 -9.97 -10.40
N ILE A 109 13.60 -9.82 -9.28
CA ILE A 109 14.10 -9.15 -8.08
C ILE A 109 15.21 -10.04 -7.47
N GLN A 110 16.24 -9.49 -6.85
CA GLN A 110 17.23 -10.30 -6.13
C GLN A 110 16.69 -10.66 -4.74
N GLY A 111 16.14 -9.69 -4.03
CA GLY A 111 15.39 -9.86 -2.78
C GLY A 111 14.47 -8.68 -2.54
N TYR A 112 13.37 -8.89 -1.82
CA TYR A 112 12.46 -7.81 -1.46
C TYR A 112 11.95 -7.88 -0.03
N GLU A 113 11.69 -6.68 0.49
CA GLU A 113 11.06 -6.44 1.79
C GLU A 113 9.70 -5.80 1.55
N LEU A 114 8.73 -6.16 2.38
CA LEU A 114 7.42 -5.54 2.47
C LEU A 114 7.43 -4.63 3.71
N HIS A 115 7.03 -3.38 3.52
CA HIS A 115 7.11 -2.33 4.52
C HIS A 115 5.76 -1.65 4.69
N ALA A 116 5.46 -1.28 5.93
CA ALA A 116 4.25 -0.58 6.33
C ALA A 116 3.00 -1.25 5.75
N CYS A 117 2.94 -2.59 5.84
CA CYS A 117 1.87 -3.34 5.22
C CYS A 117 0.51 -2.94 5.78
N SER A 118 -0.42 -2.50 4.94
CA SER A 118 -1.76 -2.11 5.41
C SER A 118 -2.55 -3.30 5.95
N VAL A 119 -3.57 -3.03 6.75
CA VAL A 119 -4.46 -4.07 7.29
C VAL A 119 -5.06 -4.96 6.19
N PRO A 120 -5.61 -4.43 5.07
CA PRO A 120 -6.07 -5.27 3.96
C PRO A 120 -5.00 -6.19 3.37
N PHE A 121 -3.76 -5.71 3.29
CA PHE A 121 -2.64 -6.50 2.79
C PHE A 121 -2.30 -7.64 3.73
N ILE A 122 -2.20 -7.36 5.03
CA ILE A 122 -1.92 -8.39 6.04
C ILE A 122 -3.01 -9.43 6.12
N LEU A 123 -4.29 -9.03 6.10
CA LEU A 123 -5.39 -9.99 6.11
C LEU A 123 -5.28 -11.00 4.95
N GLN A 124 -4.93 -10.55 3.75
CA GLN A 124 -4.67 -11.47 2.63
C GLN A 124 -3.41 -12.30 2.84
N ALA A 125 -2.33 -11.72 3.35
CA ALA A 125 -1.07 -12.43 3.60
C ALA A 125 -1.20 -13.54 4.66
N SER A 126 -2.05 -13.33 5.66
CA SER A 126 -2.33 -14.30 6.71
C SER A 126 -3.16 -15.49 6.23
N MET A 127 -3.91 -15.33 5.13
CA MET A 127 -4.66 -16.41 4.50
C MET A 127 -3.91 -17.06 3.32
N VAL A 128 -3.07 -16.29 2.61
CA VAL A 128 -2.41 -16.69 1.38
C VAL A 128 -0.94 -16.31 1.44
N ARG A 129 -0.09 -17.28 1.81
CA ARG A 129 1.37 -17.08 1.99
C ARG A 129 2.07 -16.51 0.76
N ASP A 130 1.59 -16.87 -0.43
CA ASP A 130 2.10 -16.37 -1.71
C ASP A 130 2.01 -14.85 -1.87
N VAL A 131 1.17 -14.16 -1.08
CA VAL A 131 1.12 -12.68 -1.04
C VAL A 131 2.45 -12.10 -0.56
N ILE A 132 3.15 -12.79 0.34
CA ILE A 132 4.52 -12.43 0.76
C ILE A 132 5.54 -13.04 -0.20
N GLY A 133 5.25 -14.24 -0.72
CA GLY A 133 6.15 -14.98 -1.59
C GLY A 133 7.46 -15.31 -0.87
N ARG A 134 8.59 -14.92 -1.46
CA ARG A 134 9.93 -15.12 -0.89
C ARG A 134 10.49 -13.88 -0.19
N GLY A 135 9.65 -12.84 -0.05
CA GLY A 135 10.02 -11.61 0.65
C GLY A 135 9.92 -11.76 2.15
N THR A 136 10.11 -10.65 2.85
CA THR A 136 9.92 -10.57 4.29
C THR A 136 9.09 -9.34 4.65
N VAL A 137 8.15 -9.47 5.59
CA VAL A 137 7.41 -8.33 6.13
C VAL A 137 8.25 -7.70 7.24
N THR A 138 8.63 -6.45 7.08
CA THR A 138 9.46 -5.71 8.04
C THR A 138 8.61 -4.91 9.04
N SER A 139 7.48 -4.39 8.58
CA SER A 139 6.51 -3.67 9.41
C SER A 139 5.12 -3.73 8.78
N PHE A 140 4.10 -3.61 9.62
CA PHE A 140 2.71 -3.71 9.21
C PHE A 140 1.77 -2.98 10.17
N PHE A 141 0.63 -2.54 9.68
CA PHE A 141 -0.44 -1.95 10.46
C PHE A 141 -1.32 -3.06 11.02
N ALA A 142 -1.70 -2.93 12.29
CA ALA A 142 -2.63 -3.83 12.98
C ALA A 142 -3.78 -3.00 13.58
N PRO A 143 -5.02 -3.52 13.57
CA PRO A 143 -6.18 -2.79 14.08
C PRO A 143 -6.22 -2.83 15.62
N PHE A 144 -6.63 -1.73 16.23
CA PHE A 144 -6.84 -1.60 17.66
C PHE A 144 -8.15 -0.88 17.93
N HIS A 145 -8.86 -1.30 18.98
CA HIS A 145 -10.06 -0.65 19.47
C HIS A 145 -9.90 -0.24 20.94
N CYS A 146 -10.51 0.88 21.33
CA CYS A 146 -10.49 1.35 22.71
C CYS A 146 -11.74 0.88 23.45
N ILE A 147 -11.55 0.06 24.49
CA ILE A 147 -12.63 -0.42 25.36
C ILE A 147 -13.38 0.69 26.13
N GLY A 148 -12.79 1.89 26.26
CA GLY A 148 -13.35 2.98 27.06
C GLY A 148 -14.16 4.01 26.27
N CYS A 149 -13.85 4.23 24.99
CA CYS A 149 -14.51 5.27 24.18
C CYS A 149 -14.81 4.87 22.73
N ASP A 150 -14.63 3.58 22.39
CA ASP A 150 -14.92 3.03 21.06
C ASP A 150 -14.06 3.62 19.92
N HIS A 151 -12.99 4.34 20.26
CA HIS A 151 -12.03 4.82 19.29
C HIS A 151 -11.29 3.64 18.63
N GLN A 152 -11.32 3.58 17.31
CA GLN A 152 -10.56 2.62 16.51
C GLN A 152 -9.41 3.31 15.79
N GLU A 153 -8.27 2.62 15.71
CA GLU A 153 -7.13 3.08 14.94
C GLU A 153 -6.21 1.93 14.54
N GLU A 154 -5.38 2.19 13.53
CA GLU A 154 -4.32 1.28 13.12
C GLU A 154 -2.99 1.70 13.73
N ARG A 155 -2.20 0.72 14.17
CA ARG A 155 -0.85 0.94 14.72
C ARG A 155 0.18 0.22 13.88
N LEU A 156 1.24 0.93 13.50
CA LEU A 156 2.39 0.35 12.83
C LEU A 156 3.22 -0.46 13.83
N ILE A 157 3.35 -1.75 13.58
CA ILE A 157 4.15 -2.70 14.35
C ILE A 157 5.37 -3.09 13.52
N GLN A 158 6.53 -3.19 14.17
CA GLN A 158 7.73 -3.76 13.58
C GLN A 158 7.73 -5.27 13.78
N THR A 159 7.91 -6.05 12.71
CA THR A 159 7.91 -7.52 12.78
C THR A 159 8.91 -8.05 13.80
N ALA A 160 10.13 -7.50 13.82
CA ALA A 160 11.17 -7.92 14.76
C ALA A 160 10.75 -7.70 16.24
N ALA A 161 10.02 -6.62 16.54
CA ALA A 161 9.55 -6.36 17.90
C ALA A 161 8.44 -7.33 18.30
N LEU A 162 7.52 -7.66 17.38
CA LEU A 162 6.46 -8.64 17.63
C LEU A 162 7.02 -10.06 17.82
N LEU A 163 7.99 -10.46 17.00
CA LEU A 163 8.69 -11.74 17.17
C LEU A 163 9.41 -11.84 18.52
N ALA A 164 10.08 -10.76 18.94
CA ALA A 164 10.71 -10.69 20.26
C ALA A 164 9.71 -10.76 21.42
N ALA A 165 8.44 -10.39 21.17
CA ALA A 165 7.33 -10.52 22.10
C ALA A 165 6.58 -11.86 21.98
N ASN A 166 7.13 -12.86 21.27
CA ASN A 166 6.49 -14.16 21.06
C ASN A 166 5.09 -14.07 20.43
N LEU A 167 4.93 -13.18 19.45
CA LEU A 167 3.67 -12.90 18.74
C LEU A 167 2.54 -12.33 19.62
N GLU A 168 2.86 -11.85 20.82
CA GLU A 168 1.91 -11.12 21.66
C GLU A 168 1.71 -9.68 21.14
N PRO A 169 0.47 -9.23 20.88
CA PRO A 169 0.23 -7.89 20.40
C PRO A 169 0.63 -6.84 21.47
N PRO A 170 1.26 -5.72 21.06
CA PRO A 170 1.60 -4.65 21.98
C PRO A 170 0.34 -3.95 22.52
N THR A 171 0.42 -3.42 23.74
CA THR A 171 -0.64 -2.58 24.32
C THR A 171 -0.33 -1.10 24.12
N PHE A 172 -1.37 -0.31 23.86
CA PHE A 172 -1.24 1.14 23.67
C PHE A 172 -2.26 1.90 24.53
N LYS A 173 -2.02 3.20 24.70
CA LYS A 173 -2.99 4.12 25.31
C LYS A 173 -3.78 4.84 24.24
N CYS A 174 -5.09 4.93 24.44
CA CYS A 174 -6.01 5.63 23.57
C CYS A 174 -5.66 7.14 23.54
N PRO A 175 -5.46 7.74 22.36
CA PRO A 175 -5.17 9.16 22.25
C PRO A 175 -6.39 10.04 22.62
N SER A 176 -7.61 9.47 22.54
CA SER A 176 -8.86 10.21 22.76
C SER A 176 -9.26 10.29 24.25
N CYS A 177 -9.12 9.20 25.01
CA CYS A 177 -9.57 9.12 26.40
C CYS A 177 -8.51 8.64 27.41
N GLY A 178 -7.33 8.22 26.94
CA GLY A 178 -6.27 7.66 27.80
C GLY A 178 -6.50 6.22 28.27
N GLY A 179 -7.63 5.59 27.92
CA GLY A 179 -7.93 4.18 28.20
C GLY A 179 -7.02 3.20 27.45
N ALA A 180 -7.19 1.90 27.67
CA ALA A 180 -6.46 0.87 26.94
C ALA A 180 -6.96 0.75 25.49
N LEU A 181 -6.01 0.62 24.57
CA LEU A 181 -6.26 0.11 23.22
C LEU A 181 -5.92 -1.37 23.21
N GLU A 182 -6.90 -2.18 22.84
CA GLU A 182 -6.77 -3.61 22.70
C GLU A 182 -6.70 -3.98 21.22
N PHE A 183 -5.94 -5.02 20.92
CA PHE A 183 -5.80 -5.52 19.56
C PHE A 183 -7.16 -6.04 19.08
N ASP A 184 -7.58 -5.60 17.89
CA ASP A 184 -8.94 -5.81 17.38
C ASP A 184 -9.01 -6.93 16.32
N ASP A 185 -8.33 -8.04 16.60
CA ASP A 185 -8.41 -9.28 15.82
C ASP A 185 -7.94 -10.48 16.68
N LEU A 186 -7.94 -11.68 16.12
CA LEU A 186 -7.37 -12.87 16.75
C LEU A 186 -5.88 -12.98 16.40
N PRO A 187 -4.95 -12.88 17.37
CA PRO A 187 -3.50 -12.89 17.10
C PRO A 187 -3.04 -14.09 16.27
N GLU A 188 -3.58 -15.28 16.52
CA GLU A 188 -3.19 -16.51 15.82
C GLU A 188 -3.59 -16.49 14.35
N ARG A 189 -4.67 -15.77 14.01
CA ARG A 189 -5.11 -15.60 12.63
C ARG A 189 -4.38 -14.45 11.97
N TYR A 190 -4.31 -13.31 12.65
CA TYR A 190 -3.77 -12.10 12.08
C TYR A 190 -2.26 -12.18 11.86
N PHE A 191 -1.51 -12.83 12.76
CA PHE A 191 -0.06 -13.01 12.66
C PHE A 191 0.37 -14.31 11.98
N ALA A 192 -0.56 -15.10 11.44
CA ALA A 192 -0.26 -16.37 10.76
C ALA A 192 0.77 -16.22 9.64
N PHE A 193 0.84 -15.05 9.00
CA PHE A 193 1.84 -14.75 7.96
C PHE A 193 3.30 -14.74 8.45
N LEU A 194 3.54 -14.69 9.77
CA LEU A 194 4.86 -14.75 10.40
C LEU A 194 5.25 -16.14 10.88
N GLN A 195 4.33 -17.09 10.83
CA GLN A 195 4.57 -18.45 11.27
C GLN A 195 5.09 -19.28 10.10
N ASP A 196 6.08 -20.11 10.37
CA ASP A 196 6.49 -21.17 9.44
C ASP A 196 5.50 -22.31 9.50
N ASP A 197 5.08 -22.81 8.34
CA ASP A 197 4.38 -24.09 8.31
C ASP A 197 5.37 -25.14 8.84
N PRO A 198 4.97 -25.98 9.80
CA PRO A 198 5.74 -27.18 10.07
C PRO A 198 5.68 -28.05 8.80
N ASP A 199 6.84 -28.24 8.17
CA ASP A 199 7.06 -29.25 7.14
C ASP A 199 6.53 -30.63 7.55
#